data_AF-A0A8J3V433-F1
#
_entry.id   AF-A0A8J3V433-F1
#
_cell.length_a   1.000
_cell.length_b   1.000
_cell.length_c   1.000
_cell.angle_alpha   90.00
_cell.angle_beta   90.00
_cell.angle_gamma   90.00
#
_symmetry.space_group_name_H-M   'P 1'
#
loop_
_entity.id
_entity.type
_entity.pdbx_description
1 polymer ?
#
loop_
_entity_poly.entity_id
_entity_poly.type
_entity_poly.pdbx_seq_one_letter_code
_entity_poly.pdbx_strand_id
1 'polypeptide(L)'
;MKRRSWGRLSAALGLMAATLLATPSSPAAATTSVTLEAAYTSGIQNGWARVERYKDNSSGFQAETYPSDGRGDQTGQTKHFFGDVARPHSSRFLLYSAPGWQTGTKPVPVLLVHGANQTADQAWANPNAAGAYGCGQASCPTTGLMQSLNGKGYKVFAIGFPHTTGDGYYWSEQIGDAVALIRAKTGAAQVDVVGWSKGAFNARMYVSSLRKSWGTPYAGDVRKLILLGGPNKGFDWGYRHGWTHDFAIFPECGGTLNAPAPHTKMVCYGLWRTHTDLSYEGDAYPGSDDMLYRWDDVYPLPVTEQDWYTTYYGGTGFYTAGRGIQYAIDRGSLVVPLINAGTPASVPVYQLCGNTPDMALLHNEHTGPSDGAVFVASCTAPDGIANRATPAILGLNHLELGWASSAMNQVATWLG
;
A
#
# COMPACT_ATOMS: atom_id res chain seq x y z
N MET A 1 56.25 5.73 80.38
CA MET A 1 55.60 4.44 80.73
C MET A 1 54.94 3.89 79.47
N LYS A 2 55.31 2.66 79.05
CA LYS A 2 54.59 1.72 78.17
C LYS A 2 54.16 2.12 76.73
N ARG A 3 54.82 1.44 75.77
CA ARG A 3 54.32 0.75 74.56
C ARG A 3 52.80 0.70 74.30
N ARG A 4 52.43 0.71 73.00
CA ARG A 4 51.57 -0.26 72.24
C ARG A 4 50.81 0.49 71.13
N SER A 5 50.96 0.19 69.83
CA SER A 5 50.65 -1.02 69.04
C SER A 5 49.17 -1.21 68.68
N TRP A 6 48.92 -1.30 67.36
CA TRP A 6 47.87 -2.07 66.66
C TRP A 6 46.44 -1.50 66.72
N GLY A 7 45.59 -1.65 65.70
CA GLY A 7 45.60 -2.65 64.64
C GLY A 7 44.88 -2.24 63.35
N ARG A 8 45.08 -3.12 62.37
CA ARG A 8 44.51 -3.13 61.02
C ARG A 8 43.02 -3.46 61.07
N LEU A 9 42.23 -2.90 60.16
CA LEU A 9 41.00 -3.52 59.69
C LEU A 9 40.92 -3.38 58.17
N SER A 10 41.04 -4.52 57.53
CA SER A 10 40.90 -4.74 56.10
C SER A 10 39.42 -4.70 55.72
N ALA A 11 39.06 -3.97 54.67
CA ALA A 11 37.79 -4.16 53.97
C ALA A 11 38.10 -4.60 52.54
N ALA A 12 37.84 -5.88 52.28
CA ALA A 12 37.86 -6.48 50.96
C ALA A 12 36.56 -6.11 50.24
N LEU A 13 36.66 -5.39 49.12
CA LEU A 13 35.57 -5.27 48.16
C LEU A 13 35.82 -6.27 47.03
N GLY A 14 34.97 -7.30 46.97
CA GLY A 14 35.00 -8.32 45.95
C GLY A 14 34.54 -7.77 44.60
N LEU A 15 35.34 -8.03 43.57
CA LEU A 15 34.91 -7.98 42.17
C LEU A 15 33.85 -9.08 41.95
N MET A 16 32.60 -8.70 41.67
CA MET A 16 31.66 -9.59 40.98
C MET A 16 31.79 -9.36 39.48
N ALA A 17 32.42 -10.31 38.80
CA ALA A 17 32.35 -10.44 37.35
C ALA A 17 30.98 -11.03 37.00
N ALA A 18 30.08 -10.22 36.45
CA ALA A 18 28.85 -10.70 35.84
C ALA A 18 29.14 -11.13 34.39
N THR A 19 29.35 -12.43 34.19
CA THR A 19 29.32 -13.05 32.87
C THR A 19 27.90 -12.96 32.30
N LEU A 20 27.68 -12.02 31.37
CA LEU A 20 26.51 -11.97 30.51
C LEU A 20 26.55 -13.16 29.54
N LEU A 21 25.88 -14.25 29.92
CA LEU A 21 25.53 -15.33 29.01
C LEU A 21 24.48 -14.78 28.04
N ALA A 22 24.92 -14.49 26.81
CA ALA A 22 24.03 -14.22 25.70
C ALA A 22 23.20 -15.50 25.44
N THR A 23 21.92 -15.45 25.78
CA THR A 23 20.96 -16.49 25.40
C THR A 23 20.78 -16.44 23.88
N PRO A 24 20.84 -17.57 23.16
CA PRO A 24 20.48 -17.60 21.77
C PRO A 24 19.01 -17.21 21.65
N SER A 25 18.75 -16.15 20.89
CA SER A 25 17.40 -15.74 20.50
C SER A 25 16.72 -16.90 19.79
N SER A 26 15.68 -17.45 20.40
CA SER A 26 14.81 -18.46 19.79
C SER A 26 14.34 -17.98 18.41
N PRO A 27 14.25 -18.86 17.40
CA PRO A 27 13.63 -18.51 16.13
C PRO A 27 12.21 -18.00 16.40
N ALA A 28 11.89 -16.83 15.84
CA ALA A 28 10.55 -16.26 15.91
C ALA A 28 9.55 -17.31 15.44
N ALA A 29 8.61 -17.67 16.31
CA ALA A 29 7.53 -18.58 15.98
C ALA A 29 6.84 -18.06 14.73
N ALA A 30 6.65 -18.93 13.73
CA ALA A 30 5.69 -18.68 12.67
C ALA A 30 4.38 -18.25 13.34
N THR A 31 3.82 -17.13 12.91
CA THR A 31 2.54 -16.63 13.43
C THR A 31 1.53 -17.76 13.34
N THR A 32 1.05 -18.26 14.48
CA THR A 32 0.13 -19.40 14.57
C THR A 32 -1.22 -19.14 13.89
N SER A 33 -1.40 -17.95 13.32
CA SER A 33 -2.61 -17.48 12.64
C SER A 33 -2.64 -17.78 11.14
N VAL A 34 -1.52 -18.05 10.45
CA VAL A 34 -1.52 -18.17 8.97
C VAL A 34 -1.32 -19.62 8.49
N THR A 35 -2.18 -20.07 7.57
CA THR A 35 -2.11 -21.39 6.93
C THR A 35 -1.74 -21.27 5.45
N LEU A 36 -0.75 -22.04 5.00
CA LEU A 36 -0.49 -22.24 3.57
C LEU A 36 -1.58 -23.12 2.95
N GLU A 37 -2.36 -22.59 2.01
CA GLU A 37 -3.41 -23.33 1.31
C GLU A 37 -2.92 -23.97 0.01
N ALA A 38 -2.04 -23.29 -0.74
CA ALA A 38 -1.52 -23.79 -2.01
C ALA A 38 -0.15 -23.17 -2.35
N ALA A 39 0.67 -23.91 -3.09
CA ALA A 39 1.94 -23.43 -3.63
C ALA A 39 2.08 -23.78 -5.12
N TYR A 40 2.41 -22.78 -5.92
CA TYR A 40 2.59 -22.87 -7.37
C TYR A 40 4.07 -22.66 -7.68
N THR A 41 4.64 -23.53 -8.52
CA THR A 41 6.08 -23.50 -8.91
C THR A 41 6.31 -23.71 -10.40
N SER A 42 5.25 -23.91 -11.17
CA SER A 42 5.26 -24.09 -12.62
C SER A 42 4.06 -23.39 -13.24
N GLY A 43 4.14 -23.05 -14.53
CA GLY A 43 3.06 -22.35 -15.24
C GLY A 43 2.84 -20.90 -14.79
N ILE A 44 3.78 -20.32 -14.05
CA ILE A 44 3.72 -18.94 -13.54
C ILE A 44 4.23 -17.99 -14.62
N GLN A 45 3.49 -16.90 -14.86
CA GLN A 45 3.85 -15.89 -15.85
C GLN A 45 4.63 -14.72 -15.22
N ASN A 46 5.06 -13.76 -16.05
CA ASN A 46 5.72 -12.51 -15.63
C ASN A 46 7.05 -12.66 -14.87
N GLY A 47 7.69 -13.83 -14.95
CA GLY A 47 9.04 -14.04 -14.41
C GLY A 47 9.13 -14.31 -12.91
N TRP A 48 7.99 -14.51 -12.24
CA TRP A 48 7.98 -15.03 -10.87
C TRP A 48 8.37 -16.50 -10.83
N ALA A 49 9.07 -16.93 -9.78
CA ALA A 49 9.52 -18.31 -9.62
C ALA A 49 8.58 -19.16 -8.76
N ARG A 50 7.83 -18.52 -7.86
CA ARG A 50 6.90 -19.18 -6.96
C ARG A 50 5.78 -18.23 -6.55
N VAL A 51 4.58 -18.76 -6.42
CA VAL A 51 3.44 -18.06 -5.80
C VAL A 51 2.83 -18.99 -4.76
N GLU A 52 2.52 -18.47 -3.58
CA GLU A 52 1.89 -19.21 -2.50
C GLU A 52 0.59 -18.52 -2.09
N ARG A 53 -0.49 -19.28 -1.95
CA ARG A 53 -1.74 -18.79 -1.37
C ARG A 53 -1.77 -19.11 0.10
N TYR A 54 -1.95 -18.08 0.91
CA TYR A 54 -2.10 -18.17 2.35
C TYR A 54 -3.50 -17.74 2.77
N LYS A 55 -3.92 -18.25 3.93
CA LYS A 55 -5.10 -17.82 4.66
C LYS A 55 -4.69 -17.40 6.06
N ASP A 56 -4.97 -16.17 6.44
CA ASP A 56 -5.02 -15.78 7.84
C ASP A 56 -6.32 -16.32 8.48
N ASN A 57 -6.18 -17.00 9.61
CA ASN A 57 -7.27 -17.60 10.38
C ASN A 57 -7.84 -16.65 11.45
N SER A 58 -7.34 -15.42 11.53
CA SER A 58 -7.91 -14.37 12.38
C SER A 58 -9.40 -14.16 12.08
N SER A 59 -10.23 -14.23 13.12
CA SER A 59 -11.70 -14.12 12.98
C SER A 59 -12.18 -12.71 12.61
N GLY A 60 -11.29 -11.72 12.59
CA GLY A 60 -11.59 -10.34 12.24
C GLY A 60 -11.82 -10.09 10.75
N PHE A 61 -11.32 -10.97 9.88
CA PHE A 61 -11.58 -10.88 8.45
C PHE A 61 -13.03 -11.24 8.11
N GLN A 62 -13.67 -10.39 7.32
CA GLN A 62 -14.96 -10.64 6.70
C GLN A 62 -14.78 -10.70 5.18
N ALA A 63 -15.76 -11.27 4.48
CA ALA A 63 -15.81 -11.15 3.03
C ALA A 63 -16.16 -9.71 2.65
N GLU A 64 -15.31 -9.05 1.88
CA GLU A 64 -15.60 -7.75 1.31
C GLU A 64 -16.56 -7.85 0.12
N THR A 65 -17.33 -6.78 -0.07
CA THR A 65 -18.24 -6.62 -1.21
C THR A 65 -17.44 -6.24 -2.45
N TYR A 66 -17.74 -6.88 -3.58
CA TYR A 66 -17.20 -6.52 -4.88
C TYR A 66 -18.30 -5.87 -5.73
N PRO A 67 -17.95 -5.00 -6.68
CA PRO A 67 -18.89 -4.50 -7.68
C PRO A 67 -19.65 -5.64 -8.38
N SER A 68 -20.96 -5.46 -8.53
CA SER A 68 -21.84 -6.53 -9.00
C SER A 68 -21.57 -6.96 -10.45
N ASP A 69 -21.10 -6.02 -11.29
CA ASP A 69 -20.78 -6.21 -12.70
C ASP A 69 -19.42 -6.88 -12.97
N GLY A 70 -18.70 -7.27 -11.90
CA GLY A 70 -17.45 -8.01 -12.01
C GLY A 70 -16.20 -7.16 -12.20
N ARG A 71 -16.32 -5.82 -12.27
CA ARG A 71 -15.12 -4.98 -12.14
C ARG A 71 -14.50 -5.21 -10.75
N GLY A 72 -13.18 -5.34 -10.72
CA GLY A 72 -12.45 -5.68 -9.49
C GLY A 72 -12.34 -7.18 -9.18
N ASP A 73 -13.04 -8.05 -9.92
CA ASP A 73 -12.82 -9.50 -9.85
C ASP A 73 -11.38 -9.85 -10.23
N GLN A 74 -10.83 -10.87 -9.57
CA GLN A 74 -9.59 -11.50 -9.97
C GLN A 74 -9.78 -12.18 -11.32
N THR A 75 -8.84 -11.96 -12.24
CA THR A 75 -8.83 -12.57 -13.58
C THR A 75 -7.53 -13.32 -13.85
N GLY A 76 -7.48 -14.05 -14.96
CA GLY A 76 -6.26 -14.68 -15.47
C GLY A 76 -5.55 -15.58 -14.44
N GLN A 77 -4.22 -15.45 -14.36
CA GLN A 77 -3.43 -16.26 -13.43
C GLN A 77 -3.68 -15.91 -11.96
N THR A 78 -4.00 -14.65 -11.63
CA THR A 78 -4.24 -14.26 -10.23
C THR A 78 -5.48 -14.96 -9.69
N LYS A 79 -6.54 -15.04 -10.51
CA LYS A 79 -7.73 -15.88 -10.20
C LYS A 79 -7.35 -17.33 -9.96
N HIS A 80 -6.51 -17.90 -10.82
CA HIS A 80 -6.03 -19.28 -10.68
C HIS A 80 -5.26 -19.49 -9.36
N PHE A 81 -4.38 -18.55 -9.00
CA PHE A 81 -3.64 -18.60 -7.74
C PHE A 81 -4.55 -18.47 -6.52
N PHE A 82 -5.69 -17.78 -6.65
CA PHE A 82 -6.76 -17.78 -5.65
C PHE A 82 -7.67 -19.01 -5.66
N GLY A 83 -7.34 -20.05 -6.44
CA GLY A 83 -8.09 -21.31 -6.49
C GLY A 83 -9.29 -21.22 -7.43
N ASP A 84 -9.13 -20.50 -8.53
CA ASP A 84 -10.16 -20.20 -9.52
C ASP A 84 -11.35 -19.39 -8.97
N VAL A 85 -11.13 -18.70 -7.83
CA VAL A 85 -12.11 -17.83 -7.18
C VAL A 85 -11.91 -16.39 -7.65
N ALA A 86 -12.92 -15.83 -8.31
CA ALA A 86 -12.89 -14.45 -8.81
C ALA A 86 -13.00 -13.39 -7.70
N ARG A 87 -13.69 -13.72 -6.60
CA ARG A 87 -13.90 -12.86 -5.43
C ARG A 87 -13.42 -13.56 -4.16
N PRO A 88 -12.10 -13.66 -3.94
CA PRO A 88 -11.57 -14.42 -2.81
C PRO A 88 -11.98 -13.75 -1.48
N HIS A 89 -12.18 -14.56 -0.45
CA HIS A 89 -12.40 -14.07 0.91
C HIS A 89 -11.21 -13.22 1.37
N SER A 90 -11.46 -12.11 2.06
CA SER A 90 -10.44 -11.12 2.42
C SER A 90 -9.37 -11.64 3.38
N SER A 91 -9.60 -12.78 4.03
CA SER A 91 -8.60 -13.46 4.85
C SER A 91 -7.51 -14.18 4.05
N ARG A 92 -7.58 -14.19 2.71
CA ARG A 92 -6.60 -14.85 1.85
C ARG A 92 -5.69 -13.83 1.18
N PHE A 93 -4.43 -14.19 0.96
CA PHE A 93 -3.51 -13.40 0.16
C PHE A 93 -2.53 -14.29 -0.59
N LEU A 94 -1.82 -13.70 -1.54
CA LEU A 94 -0.78 -14.36 -2.31
C LEU A 94 0.59 -13.80 -1.92
N LEU A 95 1.58 -14.67 -1.77
CA LEU A 95 2.99 -14.29 -1.65
C LEU A 95 3.76 -14.76 -2.88
N TYR A 96 4.21 -13.80 -3.67
CA TYR A 96 5.03 -14.01 -4.86
C TYR A 96 6.51 -13.96 -4.48
N SER A 97 7.31 -14.84 -5.08
CA SER A 97 8.77 -14.88 -4.90
C SER A 97 9.49 -14.77 -6.23
N ALA A 98 10.42 -13.81 -6.34
CA ALA A 98 11.29 -13.65 -7.51
C ALA A 98 12.32 -14.78 -7.59
N PRO A 99 12.95 -15.05 -8.75
CA PRO A 99 13.88 -16.18 -8.92
C PRO A 99 15.01 -16.28 -7.88
N GLY A 100 15.56 -15.14 -7.44
CA GLY A 100 16.63 -15.05 -6.45
C GLY A 100 16.18 -15.05 -4.99
N TRP A 101 14.92 -15.38 -4.67
CA TRP A 101 14.38 -15.25 -3.31
C TRP A 101 15.13 -16.04 -2.23
N GLN A 102 15.80 -17.15 -2.59
CA GLN A 102 16.67 -17.91 -1.68
C GLN A 102 18.16 -17.59 -1.85
N THR A 103 18.57 -17.28 -3.07
CA THR A 103 19.99 -17.24 -3.49
C THR A 103 20.56 -15.82 -3.60
N GLY A 104 19.71 -14.79 -3.49
CA GLY A 104 20.13 -13.39 -3.51
C GLY A 104 21.20 -13.10 -2.46
N THR A 105 22.19 -12.29 -2.84
CA THR A 105 23.36 -11.98 -2.03
C THR A 105 23.10 -10.88 -1.00
N LYS A 106 22.06 -10.06 -1.19
CA LYS A 106 21.69 -9.02 -0.22
C LYS A 106 21.08 -9.67 1.03
N PRO A 107 21.49 -9.25 2.25
CA PRO A 107 21.12 -9.94 3.48
C PRO A 107 19.66 -9.70 3.88
N VAL A 108 19.10 -8.54 3.54
CA VAL A 108 17.74 -8.14 3.90
C VAL A 108 16.81 -8.35 2.69
N PRO A 109 15.75 -9.18 2.81
CA PRO A 109 14.78 -9.35 1.76
C PRO A 109 13.89 -8.11 1.60
N VAL A 110 13.26 -7.99 0.44
CA VAL A 110 12.38 -6.89 0.08
C VAL A 110 10.97 -7.41 -0.14
N LEU A 111 9.98 -6.77 0.48
CA LEU A 111 8.55 -6.96 0.20
C LEU A 111 8.02 -5.78 -0.61
N LEU A 112 7.43 -6.07 -1.77
CA LEU A 112 6.75 -5.11 -2.64
C LEU A 112 5.22 -5.15 -2.41
N VAL A 113 4.60 -4.00 -2.17
CA VAL A 113 3.18 -3.86 -1.83
C VAL A 113 2.48 -2.94 -2.83
N HIS A 114 1.68 -3.52 -3.73
CA HIS A 114 1.07 -2.79 -4.85
C HIS A 114 -0.08 -1.84 -4.42
N GLY A 115 -0.43 -0.92 -5.32
CA GLY A 115 -1.53 0.02 -5.15
C GLY A 115 -2.93 -0.55 -5.40
N ALA A 116 -3.93 0.32 -5.33
CA ALA A 116 -5.31 0.00 -5.66
C ALA A 116 -5.44 -0.37 -7.14
N ASN A 117 -6.34 -1.30 -7.49
CA ASN A 117 -6.60 -1.77 -8.85
C ASN A 117 -5.39 -2.39 -9.57
N GLN A 118 -4.42 -2.85 -8.79
CA GLN A 118 -3.19 -3.43 -9.31
C GLN A 118 -3.06 -4.85 -8.82
N THR A 119 -2.16 -5.58 -9.46
CA THR A 119 -1.70 -6.90 -9.03
C THR A 119 -0.20 -6.85 -8.83
N ALA A 120 0.36 -7.83 -8.11
CA ALA A 120 1.81 -7.97 -8.01
C ALA A 120 2.48 -8.08 -9.39
N ASP A 121 1.79 -8.71 -10.35
CA ASP A 121 2.23 -8.80 -11.73
C ASP A 121 2.35 -7.43 -12.41
N GLN A 122 1.24 -6.70 -12.48
CA GLN A 122 1.19 -5.41 -13.18
C GLN A 122 2.09 -4.36 -12.52
N ALA A 123 2.08 -4.27 -11.19
CA ALA A 123 2.82 -3.24 -10.48
C ALA A 123 4.34 -3.44 -10.55
N TRP A 124 4.81 -4.68 -10.50
CA TRP A 124 6.22 -4.97 -10.21
C TRP A 124 6.96 -5.78 -11.26
N ALA A 125 6.25 -6.61 -12.01
CA ALA A 125 6.85 -7.60 -12.88
C ALA A 125 6.61 -7.32 -14.36
N ASN A 126 5.42 -6.86 -14.74
CA ASN A 126 5.04 -6.59 -16.11
C ASN A 126 4.05 -5.40 -16.16
N PRO A 127 4.54 -4.15 -16.19
CA PRO A 127 3.70 -2.95 -16.32
C PRO A 127 2.76 -2.98 -17.54
N ASN A 128 3.11 -3.72 -18.59
CA ASN A 128 2.27 -3.94 -19.76
C ASN A 128 1.25 -5.10 -19.61
N ALA A 129 1.05 -5.67 -18.41
CA ALA A 129 0.12 -6.79 -18.20
C ALA A 129 -1.34 -6.45 -18.55
N ALA A 130 -1.72 -5.18 -18.43
CA ALA A 130 -3.03 -4.67 -18.83
C ALA A 130 -3.05 -4.12 -20.27
N GLY A 131 -1.95 -4.25 -21.03
CA GLY A 131 -1.78 -3.69 -22.37
C GLY A 131 -1.39 -2.21 -22.38
N ALA A 132 -1.52 -1.60 -23.57
CA ALA A 132 -1.22 -0.18 -23.78
C ALA A 132 -2.00 0.70 -22.79
N TYR A 133 -1.39 1.80 -22.34
CA TYR A 133 -1.96 2.75 -21.37
C TYR A 133 -2.11 2.22 -19.93
N GLY A 134 -2.05 0.91 -19.69
CA GLY A 134 -2.22 0.31 -18.36
C GLY A 134 -1.14 0.66 -17.33
N CYS A 135 -0.01 1.22 -17.78
CA CYS A 135 1.08 1.70 -16.94
C CYS A 135 1.19 3.24 -16.87
N GLY A 136 0.17 3.96 -17.39
CA GLY A 136 0.14 5.42 -17.47
C GLY A 136 0.75 6.02 -18.73
N GLN A 137 1.26 5.18 -19.65
CA GLN A 137 1.89 5.59 -20.90
C GLN A 137 1.37 4.79 -22.08
N ALA A 138 1.43 5.37 -23.29
CA ALA A 138 1.00 4.70 -24.52
C ALA A 138 1.77 3.39 -24.80
N SER A 139 3.03 3.33 -24.35
CA SER A 139 3.86 2.13 -24.41
C SER A 139 4.38 1.79 -23.03
N CYS A 140 4.19 0.54 -22.62
CA CYS A 140 4.54 0.04 -21.30
C CYS A 140 5.66 -1.00 -21.39
N PRO A 141 6.63 -0.99 -20.45
CA PRO A 141 7.64 -2.02 -20.40
C PRO A 141 7.05 -3.36 -19.94
N THR A 142 7.71 -4.45 -20.29
CA THR A 142 7.34 -5.81 -19.86
C THR A 142 8.12 -6.32 -18.65
N THR A 143 8.94 -5.45 -18.06
CA THR A 143 9.71 -5.71 -16.82
C THR A 143 9.64 -4.49 -15.91
N GLY A 144 9.79 -4.69 -14.61
CA GLY A 144 9.67 -3.63 -13.61
C GLY A 144 10.61 -3.80 -12.43
N LEU A 145 10.23 -3.20 -11.29
CA LEU A 145 11.04 -3.15 -10.08
C LEU A 145 11.46 -4.54 -9.57
N MET A 146 10.62 -5.57 -9.73
CA MET A 146 10.94 -6.92 -9.31
C MET A 146 12.22 -7.42 -9.99
N GLN A 147 12.28 -7.37 -11.33
CA GLN A 147 13.43 -7.85 -12.07
C GLN A 147 14.68 -7.00 -11.82
N SER A 148 14.50 -5.68 -11.70
CA SER A 148 15.58 -4.74 -11.39
C SER A 148 16.25 -5.06 -10.05
N LEU A 149 15.47 -5.27 -8.99
CA LEU A 149 16.00 -5.61 -7.66
C LEU A 149 16.55 -7.04 -7.62
N ASN A 150 15.87 -8.00 -8.22
CA ASN A 150 16.35 -9.38 -8.30
C ASN A 150 17.71 -9.46 -9.02
N GLY A 151 17.86 -8.72 -10.14
CA GLY A 151 19.13 -8.61 -10.88
C GLY A 151 20.26 -7.94 -10.09
N LYS A 152 19.93 -7.11 -9.10
CA LYS A 152 20.88 -6.51 -8.14
C LYS A 152 21.16 -7.41 -6.92
N GLY A 153 20.66 -8.65 -6.91
CA GLY A 153 20.93 -9.64 -5.87
C GLY A 153 20.02 -9.54 -4.64
N TYR A 154 18.93 -8.77 -4.69
CA TYR A 154 17.93 -8.77 -3.62
C TYR A 154 17.07 -10.04 -3.64
N LYS A 155 16.71 -10.52 -2.46
CA LYS A 155 15.66 -11.53 -2.27
C LYS A 155 14.32 -10.82 -2.30
N VAL A 156 13.65 -10.83 -3.45
CA VAL A 156 12.43 -10.03 -3.68
C VAL A 156 11.18 -10.89 -3.54
N PHE A 157 10.22 -10.35 -2.81
CA PHE A 157 8.87 -10.87 -2.66
C PHE A 157 7.86 -9.77 -3.00
N ALA A 158 6.65 -10.17 -3.38
CA ALA A 158 5.52 -9.25 -3.50
C ALA A 158 4.26 -9.89 -2.91
N ILE A 159 3.39 -9.06 -2.35
CA ILE A 159 2.07 -9.49 -1.88
C ILE A 159 1.01 -9.21 -2.95
N GLY A 160 0.10 -10.15 -3.13
CA GLY A 160 -1.13 -9.98 -3.92
C GLY A 160 -2.35 -10.06 -3.03
N PHE A 161 -3.19 -9.03 -3.08
CA PHE A 161 -4.37 -8.91 -2.24
C PHE A 161 -5.62 -9.56 -2.87
N PRO A 162 -6.55 -10.07 -2.05
CA PRO A 162 -7.77 -10.72 -2.54
C PRO A 162 -8.71 -9.72 -3.21
N HIS A 163 -8.93 -8.58 -2.56
CA HIS A 163 -9.72 -7.46 -3.06
C HIS A 163 -8.76 -6.35 -3.53
N THR A 164 -8.82 -5.96 -4.81
CA THR A 164 -7.86 -5.02 -5.42
C THR A 164 -7.98 -3.58 -4.93
N THR A 165 -9.07 -3.25 -4.24
CA THR A 165 -9.30 -1.98 -3.53
C THR A 165 -9.67 -2.21 -2.06
N GLY A 166 -9.25 -3.34 -1.47
CA GLY A 166 -9.74 -3.78 -0.16
C GLY A 166 -9.37 -2.90 1.03
N ASP A 167 -10.06 -3.11 2.14
CA ASP A 167 -9.96 -2.43 3.43
C ASP A 167 -8.51 -2.39 3.93
N GLY A 168 -8.12 -1.24 4.44
CA GLY A 168 -6.76 -0.96 4.83
C GLY A 168 -6.29 -1.70 6.07
N TYR A 169 -7.17 -2.07 6.99
CA TYR A 169 -6.84 -2.93 8.13
C TYR A 169 -6.55 -4.36 7.66
N TYR A 170 -7.31 -4.86 6.68
CA TYR A 170 -7.07 -6.18 6.09
C TYR A 170 -5.74 -6.22 5.35
N TRP A 171 -5.46 -5.23 4.51
CA TRP A 171 -4.18 -5.15 3.80
C TRP A 171 -3.00 -4.97 4.77
N SER A 172 -3.16 -4.14 5.82
CA SER A 172 -2.14 -3.94 6.84
C SER A 172 -1.81 -5.23 7.60
N GLU A 173 -2.81 -6.02 7.99
CA GLU A 173 -2.59 -7.32 8.64
C GLU A 173 -1.81 -8.26 7.72
N GLN A 174 -2.26 -8.39 6.47
CA GLN A 174 -1.65 -9.29 5.48
C GLN A 174 -0.22 -8.89 5.11
N ILE A 175 0.11 -7.59 5.15
CA ILE A 175 1.49 -7.11 5.02
C ILE A 175 2.34 -7.61 6.19
N GLY A 176 1.83 -7.55 7.43
CA GLY A 176 2.51 -8.11 8.60
C GLY A 176 2.73 -9.62 8.49
N ASP A 177 1.71 -10.36 8.05
CA ASP A 177 1.83 -11.80 7.79
C ASP A 177 2.88 -12.11 6.73
N ALA A 178 2.89 -11.36 5.62
CA ALA A 178 3.89 -11.52 4.57
C ALA A 178 5.31 -11.24 5.09
N VAL A 179 5.50 -10.20 5.91
CA VAL A 179 6.80 -9.91 6.56
C VAL A 179 7.23 -11.08 7.44
N ALA A 180 6.34 -11.61 8.29
CA ALA A 180 6.65 -12.74 9.16
C ALA A 180 7.02 -14.00 8.34
N LEU A 181 6.26 -14.31 7.29
CA LEU A 181 6.52 -15.43 6.38
C LEU A 181 7.86 -15.29 5.66
N ILE A 182 8.19 -14.09 5.16
CA ILE A 182 9.46 -13.81 4.48
C ILE A 182 10.64 -14.04 5.43
N ARG A 183 10.53 -13.56 6.67
CA ARG A 183 11.57 -13.77 7.69
C ARG A 183 11.77 -15.25 7.99
N ALA A 184 10.68 -15.99 8.18
CA ALA A 184 10.75 -17.43 8.39
C ALA A 184 11.40 -18.19 7.21
N LYS A 185 11.08 -17.78 5.97
CA LYS A 185 11.62 -18.38 4.74
C LYS A 185 13.09 -18.07 4.49
N THR A 186 13.54 -16.88 4.88
CA THR A 186 14.88 -16.37 4.53
C THR A 186 15.86 -16.41 5.70
N GLY A 187 15.38 -16.59 6.93
CA GLY A 187 16.16 -16.45 8.16
C GLY A 187 16.49 -14.99 8.52
N ALA A 188 16.00 -14.01 7.76
CA ALA A 188 16.31 -12.61 8.01
C ALA A 188 15.61 -12.08 9.28
N ALA A 189 16.32 -11.23 10.03
CA ALA A 189 15.76 -10.61 11.23
C ALA A 189 14.71 -9.54 10.92
N GLN A 190 14.80 -8.88 9.75
CA GLN A 190 13.89 -7.82 9.31
C GLN A 190 13.72 -7.88 7.78
N VAL A 191 12.73 -7.15 7.28
CA VAL A 191 12.42 -7.00 5.84
C VAL A 191 12.41 -5.50 5.49
N ASP A 192 12.82 -5.14 4.27
CA ASP A 192 12.55 -3.81 3.72
C ASP A 192 11.21 -3.82 2.98
N VAL A 193 10.34 -2.87 3.27
CA VAL A 193 9.01 -2.80 2.66
C VAL A 193 8.94 -1.62 1.71
N VAL A 194 8.59 -1.89 0.45
CA VAL A 194 8.35 -0.88 -0.59
C VAL A 194 6.87 -0.92 -0.96
N GLY A 195 6.13 0.12 -0.57
CA GLY A 195 4.73 0.26 -0.92
C GLY A 195 4.53 1.32 -1.99
N TRP A 196 3.59 1.12 -2.90
CA TRP A 196 3.20 2.10 -3.91
C TRP A 196 1.73 2.49 -3.80
N SER A 197 1.43 3.78 -3.93
CA SER A 197 0.07 4.32 -3.88
C SER A 197 -0.65 3.87 -2.61
N LYS A 198 -1.85 3.27 -2.72
CA LYS A 198 -2.56 2.62 -1.61
C LYS A 198 -1.68 1.64 -0.81
N GLY A 199 -0.86 0.83 -1.48
CA GLY A 199 0.07 -0.08 -0.82
C GLY A 199 1.11 0.64 0.06
N ALA A 200 1.50 1.86 -0.30
CA ALA A 200 2.34 2.72 0.54
C ALA A 200 1.59 3.13 1.82
N PHE A 201 0.32 3.53 1.68
CA PHE A 201 -0.54 3.87 2.81
C PHE A 201 -0.70 2.67 3.76
N ASN A 202 -1.01 1.48 3.25
CA ASN A 202 -1.19 0.28 4.08
C ASN A 202 0.11 -0.27 4.67
N ALA A 203 1.23 -0.20 3.96
CA ALA A 203 2.54 -0.54 4.53
C ALA A 203 2.90 0.39 5.69
N ARG A 204 2.57 1.68 5.56
CA ARG A 204 2.71 2.64 6.65
C ARG A 204 1.76 2.34 7.82
N MET A 205 0.52 1.91 7.55
CA MET A 205 -0.41 1.47 8.61
C MET A 205 0.20 0.34 9.45
N TYR A 206 0.75 -0.68 8.80
CA TYR A 206 1.40 -1.80 9.50
C TYR A 206 2.54 -1.31 10.39
N VAL A 207 3.46 -0.53 9.84
CA VAL A 207 4.62 0.02 10.58
C VAL A 207 4.20 0.97 11.71
N SER A 208 3.09 1.69 11.54
CA SER A 208 2.52 2.58 12.58
C SER A 208 1.71 1.82 13.63
N SER A 209 1.58 0.49 13.49
CA SER A 209 0.70 -0.34 14.30
C SER A 209 -0.75 0.16 14.32
N LEU A 210 -1.22 0.82 13.25
CA LEU A 210 -2.62 1.20 13.11
C LEU A 210 -3.42 -0.05 12.73
N ARG A 211 -4.21 -0.55 13.69
CA ARG A 211 -4.91 -1.82 13.59
C ARG A 211 -6.25 -1.80 14.30
N LYS A 212 -7.13 -2.72 13.93
CA LYS A 212 -8.27 -3.09 14.79
C LYS A 212 -7.79 -3.92 15.98
N SER A 213 -8.66 -4.09 16.98
CA SER A 213 -8.34 -4.86 18.20
C SER A 213 -7.91 -6.30 17.92
N TRP A 214 -8.44 -6.91 16.85
CA TRP A 214 -8.11 -8.27 16.40
C TRP A 214 -6.80 -8.36 15.60
N GLY A 215 -6.29 -7.24 15.07
CA GLY A 215 -5.09 -7.24 14.24
C GLY A 215 -3.81 -7.33 15.04
N THR A 216 -2.72 -7.72 14.39
CA THR A 216 -1.40 -7.90 14.97
C THR A 216 -0.66 -6.57 15.12
N PRO A 217 -0.10 -6.24 16.29
CA PRO A 217 0.74 -5.05 16.45
C PRO A 217 2.03 -5.14 15.62
N TYR A 218 2.59 -3.99 15.25
CA TYR A 218 3.89 -3.95 14.58
C TYR A 218 4.96 -4.68 15.41
N ALA A 219 5.70 -5.60 14.78
CA ALA A 219 6.60 -6.51 15.47
C ALA A 219 8.07 -6.04 15.50
N GLY A 220 8.37 -4.81 15.03
CA GLY A 220 9.76 -4.31 14.94
C GLY A 220 10.58 -4.96 13.82
N ASP A 221 9.91 -5.58 12.85
CA ASP A 221 10.48 -6.48 11.85
C ASP A 221 10.62 -5.85 10.45
N VAL A 222 10.34 -4.56 10.34
CA VAL A 222 10.63 -3.75 9.15
C VAL A 222 11.89 -2.91 9.39
N ARG A 223 12.88 -3.03 8.51
CA ARG A 223 14.15 -2.28 8.59
C ARG A 223 14.03 -0.90 7.94
N LYS A 224 13.47 -0.83 6.73
CA LYS A 224 13.21 0.41 5.98
C LYS A 224 11.81 0.37 5.40
N LEU A 225 11.14 1.51 5.43
CA LEU A 225 9.84 1.71 4.77
C LEU A 225 10.01 2.72 3.63
N ILE A 226 9.71 2.31 2.40
CA ILE A 226 9.83 3.14 1.20
C ILE A 226 8.43 3.32 0.61
N LEU A 227 8.00 4.57 0.47
CA LEU A 227 6.64 4.97 0.10
C LEU A 227 6.67 5.67 -1.26
N LEU A 228 6.22 4.99 -2.32
CA LEU A 228 6.19 5.49 -3.69
C LEU A 228 4.81 6.08 -4.01
N GLY A 229 4.72 7.37 -4.31
CA GLY A 229 3.44 8.03 -4.63
C GLY A 229 2.39 7.87 -3.53
N GLY A 230 2.82 7.67 -2.29
CA GLY A 230 1.91 7.32 -1.19
C GLY A 230 1.06 8.53 -0.80
N PRO A 231 -0.27 8.41 -0.66
CA PRO A 231 -1.12 9.49 -0.15
C PRO A 231 -0.92 9.65 1.37
N ASN A 232 0.27 10.09 1.80
CA ASN A 232 0.67 10.12 3.21
C ASN A 232 -0.18 11.05 4.06
N LYS A 233 -0.83 12.04 3.45
CA LYS A 233 -1.86 12.89 4.06
C LYS A 233 -3.18 12.79 3.28
N GLY A 234 -3.44 11.63 2.70
CA GLY A 234 -4.65 11.36 1.91
C GLY A 234 -4.74 12.14 0.61
N PHE A 235 -5.83 11.96 -0.11
CA PHE A 235 -6.09 12.65 -1.38
C PHE A 235 -7.60 12.87 -1.57
N ASP A 236 -7.97 13.74 -2.50
CA ASP A 236 -9.36 14.04 -2.85
C ASP A 236 -9.65 14.01 -4.35
N TRP A 237 -8.73 13.44 -5.15
CA TRP A 237 -8.81 13.41 -6.62
C TRP A 237 -10.18 13.01 -7.17
N GLY A 238 -10.78 11.94 -6.63
CA GLY A 238 -12.11 11.47 -7.06
C GLY A 238 -13.20 12.53 -6.86
N TYR A 239 -13.18 13.29 -5.76
CA TYR A 239 -14.13 14.37 -5.48
C TYR A 239 -13.77 15.68 -6.17
N ARG A 240 -12.49 15.89 -6.48
CA ARG A 240 -12.02 17.11 -7.13
C ARG A 240 -12.36 17.12 -8.62
N HIS A 241 -12.35 15.95 -9.26
CA HIS A 241 -12.63 15.78 -10.69
C HIS A 241 -13.86 14.89 -10.93
N GLY A 242 -14.86 15.00 -10.06
CA GLY A 242 -15.90 13.98 -9.96
C GLY A 242 -16.78 13.79 -11.19
N TRP A 243 -17.06 14.87 -11.91
CA TRP A 243 -17.88 14.78 -13.12
C TRP A 243 -17.24 13.91 -14.20
N THR A 244 -15.96 14.15 -14.52
CA THR A 244 -15.23 13.36 -15.52
C THR A 244 -14.89 11.98 -14.98
N HIS A 245 -14.63 11.86 -13.68
CA HIS A 245 -14.38 10.58 -13.02
C HIS A 245 -15.58 9.64 -13.12
N ASP A 246 -16.80 10.15 -12.88
CA ASP A 246 -18.03 9.35 -12.97
C ASP A 246 -18.27 8.76 -14.36
N PHE A 247 -17.96 9.48 -15.44
CA PHE A 247 -18.09 8.94 -16.81
C PHE A 247 -17.26 7.67 -17.01
N ALA A 248 -16.09 7.60 -16.38
CA ALA A 248 -15.24 6.42 -16.45
C ALA A 248 -15.81 5.24 -15.64
N ILE A 249 -16.73 5.49 -14.69
CA ILE A 249 -17.26 4.49 -13.76
C ILE A 249 -18.68 4.04 -14.15
N PHE A 250 -19.61 4.96 -14.42
CA PHE A 250 -21.01 4.63 -14.63
C PHE A 250 -21.21 3.77 -15.89
N PRO A 251 -21.72 2.52 -15.78
CA PRO A 251 -21.85 1.61 -16.92
C PRO A 251 -22.70 2.19 -18.07
N GLU A 252 -23.81 2.85 -17.75
CA GLU A 252 -24.71 3.43 -18.75
C GLU A 252 -24.12 4.64 -19.46
N CYS A 253 -23.04 5.21 -18.93
CA CYS A 253 -22.23 6.24 -19.57
C CYS A 253 -21.09 5.63 -20.42
N GLY A 254 -20.93 4.30 -20.42
CA GLY A 254 -19.82 3.59 -21.08
C GLY A 254 -18.62 3.32 -20.15
N GLY A 255 -18.74 3.63 -18.86
CA GLY A 255 -17.69 3.48 -17.87
C GLY A 255 -17.45 2.04 -17.42
N THR A 256 -16.18 1.67 -17.28
CA THR A 256 -15.72 0.35 -16.82
C THR A 256 -14.63 0.42 -15.77
N LEU A 257 -14.22 1.63 -15.37
CA LEU A 257 -13.17 1.86 -14.38
C LEU A 257 -13.57 1.25 -13.04
N ASN A 258 -12.67 0.48 -12.44
CA ASN A 258 -12.84 -0.10 -11.11
C ASN A 258 -12.51 0.91 -10.01
N ALA A 259 -13.28 1.99 -9.88
CA ALA A 259 -13.04 3.01 -8.86
C ALA A 259 -14.37 3.50 -8.27
N PRO A 260 -14.37 3.99 -7.02
CA PRO A 260 -15.56 4.61 -6.45
C PRO A 260 -15.83 5.98 -7.08
N ALA A 261 -17.08 6.19 -7.47
CA ALA A 261 -17.60 7.49 -7.87
C ALA A 261 -17.83 8.39 -6.63
N PRO A 262 -17.51 9.69 -6.67
CA PRO A 262 -17.94 10.66 -5.65
C PRO A 262 -19.46 10.85 -5.58
N HIS A 263 -20.21 10.44 -6.60
CA HIS A 263 -21.66 10.58 -6.66
C HIS A 263 -22.36 9.23 -6.65
N THR A 264 -23.57 9.22 -6.07
CA THR A 264 -24.48 8.07 -6.16
C THR A 264 -25.35 8.14 -7.40
N LYS A 265 -25.46 9.31 -8.04
CA LYS A 265 -26.26 9.53 -9.23
C LYS A 265 -25.55 10.38 -10.27
N MET A 266 -25.75 10.03 -11.52
CA MET A 266 -25.26 10.76 -12.69
C MET A 266 -26.27 10.70 -13.84
N VAL A 267 -26.37 11.76 -14.63
CA VAL A 267 -27.11 11.77 -15.89
C VAL A 267 -26.26 11.12 -17.00
N CYS A 268 -26.69 9.97 -17.49
CA CYS A 268 -26.12 9.31 -18.67
C CYS A 268 -27.13 9.37 -19.82
N TYR A 269 -26.75 10.00 -20.94
CA TYR A 269 -27.60 10.18 -22.13
C TYR A 269 -28.99 10.75 -21.82
N GLY A 270 -29.04 11.78 -20.95
CA GLY A 270 -30.28 12.48 -20.57
C GLY A 270 -31.13 11.77 -19.51
N LEU A 271 -30.69 10.62 -18.98
CA LEU A 271 -31.39 9.87 -17.95
C LEU A 271 -30.57 9.80 -16.67
N TRP A 272 -31.21 10.07 -15.54
CA TRP A 272 -30.61 9.84 -14.22
C TRP A 272 -30.38 8.35 -13.97
N ARG A 273 -29.15 7.99 -13.65
CA ARG A 273 -28.70 6.67 -13.23
C ARG A 273 -28.31 6.73 -11.76
N THR A 274 -28.52 5.64 -11.04
CA THR A 274 -28.23 5.56 -9.60
C THR A 274 -27.40 4.32 -9.35
N HIS A 275 -26.21 4.50 -8.78
CA HIS A 275 -25.25 3.44 -8.43
C HIS A 275 -24.56 3.78 -7.13
N THR A 276 -25.27 3.60 -6.01
CA THR A 276 -24.65 3.76 -4.69
C THR A 276 -23.54 2.72 -4.47
N ASP A 277 -23.73 1.51 -4.99
CA ASP A 277 -22.76 0.41 -4.93
C ASP A 277 -21.44 0.73 -5.63
N LEU A 278 -21.46 1.58 -6.66
CA LEU A 278 -20.25 2.01 -7.37
C LEU A 278 -19.62 3.29 -6.81
N SER A 279 -20.11 3.82 -5.68
CA SER A 279 -19.69 5.12 -5.13
C SER A 279 -18.92 4.98 -3.81
N TYR A 280 -18.29 6.07 -3.35
CA TYR A 280 -17.78 6.21 -1.98
C TYR A 280 -18.89 6.15 -0.91
N GLU A 281 -20.17 6.13 -1.28
CA GLU A 281 -21.30 5.89 -0.37
C GLU A 281 -21.69 4.39 -0.29
N GLY A 282 -21.12 3.56 -1.16
CA GLY A 282 -21.26 2.10 -1.14
C GLY A 282 -20.21 1.43 -0.27
N ASP A 283 -20.08 0.11 -0.42
CA ASP A 283 -19.17 -0.75 0.35
C ASP A 283 -18.21 -1.56 -0.55
N ALA A 284 -18.20 -1.30 -1.87
CA ALA A 284 -17.40 -2.06 -2.84
C ALA A 284 -15.95 -1.57 -2.98
N TYR A 285 -15.59 -0.45 -2.37
CA TYR A 285 -14.25 0.15 -2.45
C TYR A 285 -13.72 0.61 -1.09
N PRO A 286 -13.77 -0.22 -0.04
CA PRO A 286 -13.48 0.21 1.33
C PRO A 286 -12.09 0.84 1.47
N GLY A 287 -11.10 0.31 0.75
CA GLY A 287 -9.74 0.83 0.80
C GLY A 287 -9.53 2.20 0.15
N SER A 288 -10.46 2.66 -0.69
CA SER A 288 -10.43 4.02 -1.24
C SER A 288 -10.96 5.03 -0.21
N ASP A 289 -11.98 4.66 0.57
CA ASP A 289 -12.53 5.48 1.66
C ASP A 289 -11.46 5.80 2.72
N ASP A 290 -10.60 4.83 3.01
CA ASP A 290 -9.53 4.93 4.00
C ASP A 290 -8.54 6.08 3.76
N MET A 291 -8.43 6.56 2.52
CA MET A 291 -7.38 7.48 2.10
C MET A 291 -7.89 8.90 1.79
N LEU A 292 -9.17 9.18 2.05
CA LEU A 292 -9.76 10.49 1.75
C LEU A 292 -9.28 11.56 2.72
N TYR A 293 -8.81 12.68 2.17
CA TYR A 293 -8.48 13.88 2.92
C TYR A 293 -8.72 15.11 2.05
N ARG A 294 -9.27 16.17 2.63
CA ARG A 294 -9.59 17.40 1.93
C ARG A 294 -8.35 18.24 1.69
N TRP A 295 -8.21 18.73 0.46
CA TRP A 295 -7.15 19.66 0.05
C TRP A 295 -7.70 20.99 -0.46
N ASP A 296 -9.00 21.26 -0.32
CA ASP A 296 -9.65 22.48 -0.82
C ASP A 296 -9.23 23.77 -0.09
N ASP A 297 -8.61 23.65 1.08
CA ASP A 297 -7.99 24.75 1.83
C ASP A 297 -6.55 25.06 1.35
N VAL A 298 -5.91 24.13 0.65
CA VAL A 298 -4.55 24.26 0.12
C VAL A 298 -4.55 24.56 -1.38
N TYR A 299 -5.36 23.84 -2.15
CA TYR A 299 -5.46 23.96 -3.61
C TYR A 299 -6.90 24.25 -4.02
N PRO A 300 -7.13 25.29 -4.84
CA PRO A 300 -8.48 25.67 -5.25
C PRO A 300 -9.15 24.53 -6.02
N LEU A 301 -10.48 24.42 -5.87
CA LEU A 301 -11.26 23.48 -6.66
C LEU A 301 -11.36 23.94 -8.13
N PRO A 302 -11.53 23.01 -9.09
CA PRO A 302 -11.61 23.36 -10.50
C PRO A 302 -13.00 23.91 -10.83
N VAL A 303 -13.22 25.20 -10.59
CA VAL A 303 -14.55 25.85 -10.69
C VAL A 303 -15.19 25.85 -12.08
N THR A 304 -14.43 25.45 -13.10
CA THR A 304 -14.91 25.28 -14.48
C THR A 304 -15.43 23.88 -14.77
N GLU A 305 -15.19 22.92 -13.88
CA GLU A 305 -15.75 21.58 -14.02
C GLU A 305 -17.23 21.57 -13.65
N GLN A 306 -17.99 20.73 -14.34
CA GLN A 306 -19.41 20.62 -14.11
C GLN A 306 -19.68 20.11 -12.69
N ASP A 307 -20.65 20.73 -12.02
CA ASP A 307 -21.10 20.36 -10.68
C ASP A 307 -20.02 20.36 -9.59
N TRP A 308 -18.84 20.96 -9.84
CA TRP A 308 -17.66 20.93 -8.96
C TRP A 308 -17.99 21.18 -7.47
N TYR A 309 -18.87 22.15 -7.19
CA TYR A 309 -19.24 22.52 -5.83
C TYR A 309 -20.06 21.42 -5.16
N THR A 310 -21.11 20.93 -5.84
CA THR A 310 -21.99 19.88 -5.33
C THR A 310 -21.31 18.51 -5.32
N THR A 311 -20.31 18.29 -6.17
CA THR A 311 -19.41 17.14 -6.09
C THR A 311 -18.63 17.17 -4.78
N TYR A 312 -17.92 18.27 -4.53
CA TYR A 312 -16.99 18.33 -3.41
C TYR A 312 -17.71 18.46 -2.06
N TYR A 313 -18.68 19.38 -1.97
CA TYR A 313 -19.39 19.70 -0.72
C TYR A 313 -20.72 18.95 -0.55
N GLY A 314 -21.14 18.19 -1.56
CA GLY A 314 -22.41 17.47 -1.57
C GLY A 314 -23.58 18.30 -2.07
N GLY A 315 -24.65 17.60 -2.44
CA GLY A 315 -25.88 18.16 -3.00
C GLY A 315 -26.25 17.53 -4.33
N THR A 316 -27.18 18.18 -5.02
CA THR A 316 -27.62 17.81 -6.36
C THR A 316 -27.20 18.93 -7.31
N GLY A 317 -26.28 18.62 -8.21
CA GLY A 317 -25.88 19.47 -9.32
C GLY A 317 -26.85 19.34 -10.50
N PHE A 318 -26.44 19.85 -11.66
CA PHE A 318 -27.26 19.74 -12.87
C PHE A 318 -27.24 18.31 -13.43
N TYR A 319 -26.13 17.59 -13.30
CA TYR A 319 -25.92 16.27 -13.86
C TYR A 319 -25.51 15.21 -12.84
N THR A 320 -25.07 15.57 -11.63
CA THR A 320 -24.69 14.61 -10.59
C THR A 320 -25.36 14.88 -9.24
N ALA A 321 -25.39 13.87 -8.37
CA ALA A 321 -25.81 14.03 -6.99
C ALA A 321 -25.06 13.08 -6.03
N GLY A 322 -24.64 13.61 -4.89
CA GLY A 322 -23.92 12.87 -3.85
C GLY A 322 -23.84 13.65 -2.53
N ARG A 323 -23.29 13.05 -1.48
CA ARG A 323 -23.18 13.69 -0.15
C ARG A 323 -21.89 14.47 0.08
N GLY A 324 -20.96 14.44 -0.88
CA GLY A 324 -19.70 15.17 -0.82
C GLY A 324 -18.62 14.48 0.01
N ILE A 325 -17.40 15.00 -0.08
CA ILE A 325 -16.21 14.33 0.46
C ILE A 325 -16.24 14.23 1.99
N GLN A 326 -16.77 15.25 2.68
CA GLN A 326 -16.79 15.25 4.14
C GLN A 326 -17.62 14.09 4.68
N TYR A 327 -18.75 13.80 4.03
CA TYR A 327 -19.58 12.65 4.40
C TYR A 327 -18.78 11.33 4.29
N ALA A 328 -18.02 11.13 3.22
CA ALA A 328 -17.20 9.93 3.04
C ALA A 328 -16.02 9.87 4.02
N ILE A 329 -15.38 11.00 4.34
CA ILE A 329 -14.36 11.08 5.38
C ILE A 329 -14.94 10.66 6.74
N ASP A 330 -16.10 11.19 7.10
CA ASP A 330 -16.77 10.94 8.38
C ASP A 330 -17.23 9.47 8.54
N ARG A 331 -17.39 8.73 7.43
CA ARG A 331 -17.67 7.28 7.46
C ARG A 331 -16.50 6.45 7.96
N GLY A 332 -15.27 6.95 7.87
CA GLY A 332 -14.13 6.20 8.41
C GLY A 332 -12.78 6.35 7.72
N SER A 333 -12.47 7.50 7.08
CA SER A 333 -11.13 7.73 6.56
C SER A 333 -10.05 7.49 7.63
N LEU A 334 -8.98 6.81 7.23
CA LEU A 334 -7.88 6.39 8.08
C LEU A 334 -6.70 7.36 8.05
N VAL A 335 -6.76 8.44 7.29
CA VAL A 335 -5.65 9.40 7.13
C VAL A 335 -5.25 10.02 8.48
N VAL A 336 -6.22 10.59 9.21
CA VAL A 336 -5.95 11.20 10.53
C VAL A 336 -5.56 10.14 11.57
N PRO A 337 -6.26 8.99 11.69
CA PRO A 337 -5.80 7.87 12.52
C PRO A 337 -4.35 7.44 12.23
N LEU A 338 -3.94 7.36 10.96
CA LEU A 338 -2.60 6.96 10.57
C LEU A 338 -1.53 7.99 10.96
N ILE A 339 -1.82 9.28 10.75
CA ILE A 339 -0.95 10.37 11.19
C ILE A 339 -0.76 10.32 12.70
N ASN A 340 -1.85 10.12 13.46
CA ASN A 340 -1.80 10.07 14.92
C ASN A 340 -1.08 8.83 15.46
N ALA A 341 -1.21 7.68 14.78
CA ALA A 341 -0.52 6.45 15.16
C ALA A 341 1.00 6.60 15.03
N GLY A 342 1.45 7.18 13.92
CA GLY A 342 2.86 7.53 13.68
C GLY A 342 3.78 6.33 13.46
N THR A 343 4.81 6.49 12.63
CA THR A 343 5.85 5.45 12.50
C THR A 343 6.84 5.51 13.67
N PRO A 344 7.39 4.39 14.15
CA PRO A 344 8.42 4.39 15.18
C PRO A 344 9.73 5.01 14.67
N ALA A 345 10.48 5.68 15.56
CA ALA A 345 11.75 6.33 15.22
C ALA A 345 12.86 5.35 14.78
N SER A 346 12.72 4.07 15.13
CA SER A 346 13.66 3.01 14.73
C SER A 346 13.57 2.63 13.25
N VAL A 347 12.53 3.06 12.53
CA VAL A 347 12.32 2.71 11.11
C VAL A 347 12.53 3.95 10.25
N PRO A 348 13.63 4.04 9.49
CA PRO A 348 13.80 5.06 8.47
C PRO A 348 12.71 4.94 7.40
N VAL A 349 12.05 6.07 7.12
CA VAL A 349 10.99 6.19 6.11
C VAL A 349 11.45 7.08 4.97
N TYR A 350 11.30 6.58 3.75
CA TYR A 350 11.64 7.27 2.51
C TYR A 350 10.39 7.52 1.70
N GLN A 351 10.26 8.73 1.15
CA GLN A 351 9.11 9.13 0.32
C GLN A 351 9.61 9.47 -1.08
N LEU A 352 9.13 8.74 -2.09
CA LEU A 352 9.37 9.03 -3.50
C LEU A 352 8.08 9.52 -4.15
N CYS A 353 8.09 10.73 -4.70
CA CYS A 353 6.93 11.36 -5.30
C CYS A 353 7.15 11.62 -6.80
N GLY A 354 6.11 11.43 -7.59
CA GLY A 354 6.04 11.99 -8.93
C GLY A 354 5.61 13.46 -8.89
N ASN A 355 5.83 14.20 -9.97
CA ASN A 355 5.31 15.57 -10.13
C ASN A 355 4.88 15.90 -11.56
N THR A 356 4.68 14.89 -12.41
CA THR A 356 4.21 15.05 -13.78
C THR A 356 2.79 14.47 -13.90
N PRO A 357 1.75 15.29 -14.02
CA PRO A 357 0.36 14.82 -14.13
C PRO A 357 -0.03 14.50 -15.57
N ASP A 358 0.57 13.44 -16.16
CA ASP A 358 0.38 13.07 -17.57
C ASP A 358 -0.06 11.61 -17.81
N MET A 359 -0.74 10.98 -16.83
CA MET A 359 -1.25 9.63 -17.00
C MET A 359 -2.21 9.54 -18.19
N ALA A 360 -1.85 8.74 -19.18
CA ALA A 360 -2.64 8.59 -20.38
C ALA A 360 -4.04 7.99 -20.10
N LEU A 361 -5.06 8.51 -20.78
CA LEU A 361 -6.47 8.10 -20.69
C LEU A 361 -7.14 8.32 -19.32
N LEU A 362 -6.47 9.00 -18.38
CA LEU A 362 -7.04 9.40 -17.10
C LEU A 362 -7.16 10.93 -17.02
N HIS A 363 -8.17 11.41 -16.31
CA HIS A 363 -8.25 12.82 -15.94
C HIS A 363 -7.22 13.08 -14.84
N ASN A 364 -6.16 13.82 -15.17
CA ASN A 364 -5.09 14.07 -14.23
C ASN A 364 -5.44 15.21 -13.27
N GLU A 365 -4.95 15.09 -12.04
CA GLU A 365 -4.92 16.18 -11.07
C GLU A 365 -4.18 17.40 -11.64
N HIS A 366 -4.86 18.55 -11.73
CA HIS A 366 -4.32 19.74 -12.37
C HIS A 366 -4.54 21.03 -11.58
N THR A 367 -5.08 20.96 -10.37
CA THR A 367 -5.29 22.13 -9.49
C THR A 367 -4.07 22.47 -8.62
N GLY A 368 -3.09 21.56 -8.56
CA GLY A 368 -1.82 21.74 -7.85
C GLY A 368 -0.75 20.75 -8.30
N PRO A 369 0.51 20.89 -7.84
CA PRO A 369 1.59 19.95 -8.17
C PRO A 369 1.25 18.52 -7.73
N SER A 370 1.24 17.59 -8.66
CA SER A 370 0.83 16.20 -8.43
C SER A 370 1.55 15.25 -9.38
N ASP A 371 1.45 13.95 -9.10
CA ASP A 371 1.82 12.88 -10.04
C ASP A 371 0.65 12.46 -10.95
N GLY A 372 -0.40 13.29 -11.03
CA GLY A 372 -1.63 13.02 -11.76
C GLY A 372 -2.75 12.44 -10.90
N ALA A 373 -2.46 11.94 -9.69
CA ALA A 373 -3.47 11.49 -8.73
C ALA A 373 -3.23 12.04 -7.32
N VAL A 374 -2.00 11.96 -6.82
CA VAL A 374 -1.62 12.37 -5.48
C VAL A 374 -0.85 13.68 -5.56
N PHE A 375 -1.28 14.69 -4.79
CA PHE A 375 -0.52 15.92 -4.65
C PHE A 375 0.87 15.65 -4.09
N VAL A 376 1.87 16.37 -4.60
CA VAL A 376 3.25 16.35 -4.07
C VAL A 376 3.24 16.71 -2.58
N ALA A 377 2.36 17.64 -2.16
CA ALA A 377 2.19 18.01 -0.76
C ALA A 377 1.66 16.85 0.11
N SER A 378 0.80 15.98 -0.44
CA SER A 378 0.37 14.76 0.27
C SER A 378 1.48 13.74 0.31
N CYS A 379 2.13 13.48 -0.83
CA CYS A 379 3.18 12.47 -0.91
C CYS A 379 4.38 12.79 -0.03
N THR A 380 4.77 14.06 0.07
CA THR A 380 5.89 14.51 0.91
C THR A 380 5.50 14.87 2.34
N ALA A 381 4.24 14.70 2.73
CA ALA A 381 3.77 15.11 4.06
C ALA A 381 4.62 14.47 5.19
N PRO A 382 5.15 15.26 6.13
CA PRO A 382 5.93 14.75 7.26
C PRO A 382 5.08 14.19 8.41
N ASP A 383 3.79 14.50 8.41
CA ASP A 383 2.85 14.23 9.49
C ASP A 383 2.87 12.74 9.88
N GLY A 384 3.15 12.44 11.15
CA GLY A 384 3.17 11.06 11.65
C GLY A 384 4.33 10.19 11.13
N ILE A 385 5.45 10.77 10.72
CA ILE A 385 6.66 10.03 10.30
C ILE A 385 7.85 10.46 11.18
N ALA A 386 8.21 9.63 12.16
CA ALA A 386 9.22 10.01 13.17
C ALA A 386 10.66 10.06 12.64
N ASN A 387 11.05 9.14 11.77
CA ASN A 387 12.40 9.06 11.20
C ASN A 387 12.32 9.20 9.68
N ARG A 388 12.07 10.43 9.24
CA ARG A 388 11.85 10.80 7.84
C ARG A 388 13.17 11.19 7.16
N ALA A 389 13.51 10.49 6.08
CA ALA A 389 14.54 10.94 5.16
C ALA A 389 14.05 12.13 4.31
N THR A 390 14.97 12.85 3.66
CA THR A 390 14.58 13.87 2.67
C THR A 390 13.81 13.19 1.53
N PRO A 391 12.60 13.65 1.18
CA PRO A 391 11.85 13.08 0.06
C PRO A 391 12.57 13.27 -1.27
N ALA A 392 12.41 12.31 -2.18
CA ALA A 392 12.80 12.47 -3.58
C ALA A 392 11.57 12.79 -4.42
N ILE A 393 11.69 13.76 -5.32
CA ILE A 393 10.65 14.14 -6.28
C ILE A 393 11.22 13.93 -7.69
N LEU A 394 10.51 13.16 -8.52
CA LEU A 394 10.91 12.84 -9.87
C LEU A 394 9.86 13.32 -10.87
N GLY A 395 10.31 13.71 -12.07
CA GLY A 395 9.48 14.02 -13.23
C GLY A 395 8.82 12.78 -13.81
N LEU A 396 7.89 12.19 -13.06
CA LEU A 396 7.14 10.98 -13.38
C LEU A 396 5.68 11.15 -12.96
N ASN A 397 4.78 10.45 -13.64
CA ASN A 397 3.41 10.27 -13.18
C ASN A 397 3.27 9.13 -12.16
N HIS A 398 2.07 9.00 -11.61
CA HIS A 398 1.76 8.09 -10.51
C HIS A 398 2.04 6.62 -10.84
N LEU A 399 1.74 6.21 -12.07
CA LEU A 399 1.87 4.82 -12.53
C LEU A 399 3.31 4.48 -12.92
N GLU A 400 4.11 5.47 -13.30
CA GLU A 400 5.53 5.32 -13.64
C GLU A 400 6.42 4.98 -12.44
N LEU A 401 6.01 5.34 -11.22
CA LEU A 401 6.81 5.16 -10.01
C LEU A 401 7.19 3.69 -9.72
N GLY A 402 6.41 2.72 -10.23
CA GLY A 402 6.67 1.29 -10.07
C GLY A 402 7.68 0.70 -11.07
N TRP A 403 8.00 1.40 -12.16
CA TRP A 403 8.75 0.80 -13.29
C TRP A 403 9.72 1.73 -14.02
N ALA A 404 9.63 3.05 -13.84
CA ALA A 404 10.56 3.97 -14.47
C ALA A 404 11.98 3.78 -13.91
N SER A 405 12.98 3.85 -14.79
CA SER A 405 14.37 3.58 -14.41
C SER A 405 14.88 4.51 -13.30
N SER A 406 14.49 5.78 -13.31
CA SER A 406 14.83 6.76 -12.27
C SER A 406 14.24 6.36 -10.90
N ALA A 407 12.98 5.95 -10.86
CA ALA A 407 12.33 5.48 -9.64
C ALA A 407 12.98 4.18 -9.11
N MET A 408 13.19 3.19 -9.97
CA MET A 408 13.83 1.92 -9.59
C MET A 408 15.26 2.13 -9.06
N ASN A 409 16.01 3.06 -9.65
CA ASN A 409 17.34 3.40 -9.17
C ASN A 409 17.32 4.12 -7.83
N GLN A 410 16.36 5.01 -7.60
CA GLN A 410 16.19 5.67 -6.31
C GLN A 410 15.85 4.65 -5.20
N VAL A 411 14.93 3.72 -5.47
CA VAL A 411 14.58 2.64 -4.53
C VAL A 411 15.80 1.79 -4.20
N ALA A 412 16.55 1.33 -5.22
CA ALA A 412 17.76 0.54 -5.01
C ALA A 412 18.82 1.31 -4.18
N THR A 413 18.96 2.62 -4.41
CA THR A 413 19.87 3.48 -3.65
C THR A 413 19.50 3.53 -2.17
N TRP A 414 18.20 3.66 -1.85
CA TRP A 414 17.75 3.66 -0.47
C TRP A 414 17.82 2.29 0.19
N LEU A 415 17.67 1.19 -0.56
CA LEU A 415 17.83 -0.16 -0.03
C LEU A 415 19.29 -0.43 0.38
N GLY A 416 20.25 -0.04 -0.45
CA GLY A 416 21.70 -0.19 -0.23
C GLY A 416 22.29 -1.42 -0.89
#